data_AF-A0A537VHT1-F1
#
_entry.id   AF-A0A537VHT1-F1
#
_cell.length_a   1.000
_cell.length_b   1.000
_cell.length_c   1.000
_cell.angle_alpha   90.00
_cell.angle_beta   90.00
_cell.angle_gamma   90.00
#
_symmetry.space_group_name_H-M   'P 1'
#
loop_
_entity.id
_entity.type
_entity.pdbx_description
1 polymer ?
#
loop_
_entity_poly.entity_id
_entity_poly.type
_entity_poly.pdbx_seq_one_letter_code
_entity_poly.pdbx_strand_id
1 'polypeptide(L)' 'CFRCGGVGCPTCGNGWIELLGAGMVHPKVLENCGYDSERYTGFAFGLGIERVAILKYEIPDMRLLIEGDVRFLERFGAA' A
#
# COMPACT_ATOMS: atom_id res chain seq x y z
N CYS A 1 12.00 9.95 -3.29
CA CYS A 1 11.47 8.84 -2.48
C CYS A 1 12.58 8.32 -1.55
N PHE A 2 12.32 7.28 -0.76
CA PHE A 2 13.30 6.67 0.15
C PHE A 2 14.64 6.29 -0.52
N ARG A 3 14.64 6.02 -1.83
CA ARG A 3 15.86 5.69 -2.61
C ARG A 3 16.69 6.92 -2.99
N CYS A 4 16.08 8.01 -3.43
CA CYS A 4 16.79 9.17 -4.00
C CYS A 4 16.79 10.42 -3.10
N GLY A 5 16.27 10.34 -1.88
CA GLY A 5 16.19 11.50 -0.97
C GLY A 5 15.25 12.62 -1.44
N GLY A 6 14.48 12.43 -2.53
CA GLY A 6 13.48 13.39 -3.01
C GLY A 6 13.82 14.12 -4.30
N VAL A 7 15.04 13.96 -4.86
CA VAL A 7 15.45 14.66 -6.10
C VAL A 7 14.78 14.15 -7.38
N GLY A 8 14.12 12.99 -7.32
CA GLY A 8 13.56 12.29 -8.48
C GLY A 8 14.48 11.18 -9.00
N CYS A 9 13.90 10.06 -9.42
CA CYS A 9 14.64 8.90 -9.97
C CYS A 9 13.67 7.99 -10.77
N PRO A 10 14.15 6.98 -11.51
CA PRO A 10 13.28 6.09 -12.28
C PRO A 10 12.15 5.43 -11.48
N THR A 11 12.32 5.23 -10.16
CA THR A 11 11.30 4.63 -9.29
C THR A 11 10.17 5.61 -8.90
N CYS A 12 10.46 6.91 -8.76
CA CYS A 12 9.51 7.87 -8.20
C CYS A 12 9.20 9.07 -9.10
N GLY A 13 9.95 9.29 -10.18
CA GLY A 13 9.80 10.47 -11.04
C GLY A 13 10.12 11.77 -10.30
N ASN A 14 9.13 12.31 -9.60
CA ASN A 14 9.14 13.63 -8.95
C ASN A 14 9.52 13.60 -7.45
N GLY A 15 10.04 12.48 -6.94
CA GLY A 15 10.38 12.33 -5.53
C GLY A 15 9.28 11.69 -4.67
N TRP A 16 8.06 11.57 -5.17
CA TRP A 16 6.92 10.97 -4.46
C TRP A 16 6.51 9.63 -5.06
N ILE A 17 6.01 8.73 -4.22
CA ILE A 17 5.43 7.46 -4.65
C ILE A 17 4.07 7.35 -3.97
N GLU A 18 3.03 7.22 -4.78
CA GLU A 18 1.69 6.92 -4.27
C GLU A 18 1.69 5.52 -3.64
N LEU A 19 1.18 5.40 -2.42
CA LEU A 19 1.14 4.14 -1.65
C LEU A 19 -0.27 3.70 -1.26
N LEU A 20 -1.13 4.64 -0.88
CA LEU A 20 -2.41 4.34 -0.25
C LEU A 20 -3.42 5.41 -0.61
N GLY A 21 -4.66 4.98 -0.83
CA GLY A 21 -5.83 5.85 -0.94
C GLY A 21 -6.53 5.95 0.42
N ALA A 22 -7.03 7.14 0.75
CA ALA A 22 -7.73 7.39 2.01
C ALA A 22 -8.79 8.48 1.86
N GLY A 23 -9.75 8.51 2.78
CA GLY A 23 -10.76 9.55 2.81
C GLY A 23 -11.77 9.38 3.93
N MET A 24 -12.59 10.42 4.09
CA MET A 24 -13.76 10.34 4.95
C MET A 24 -14.75 9.33 4.37
N VAL A 25 -15.30 8.48 5.22
CA VAL A 25 -16.37 7.56 4.86
C VAL A 25 -17.58 8.39 4.46
N HIS A 26 -18.14 8.11 3.30
CA HIS A 26 -19.32 8.82 2.80
C HIS A 26 -20.51 8.58 3.74
N PRO A 27 -21.32 9.61 4.11
CA PRO A 27 -22.47 9.47 5.01
C PRO A 27 -23.38 8.30 4.68
N LYS A 28 -23.67 8.10 3.38
CA LYS A 28 -24.50 6.99 2.92
C LYS A 28 -24.00 5.58 3.30
N VAL A 29 -22.70 5.40 3.43
CA VAL A 29 -22.11 4.12 3.88
C VAL A 29 -22.42 3.89 5.36
N LEU A 30 -22.31 4.94 6.18
CA LEU A 30 -22.63 4.88 7.62
C LEU A 30 -24.12 4.57 7.83
N GLU A 31 -24.99 5.28 7.11
CA GLU A 31 -26.45 5.05 7.16
C GLU A 31 -26.83 3.63 6.75
N ASN A 32 -26.23 3.10 5.68
CA ASN A 32 -26.48 1.74 5.21
C ASN A 32 -26.03 0.67 6.22
N CYS A 33 -25.10 1.01 7.13
CA CYS A 33 -24.67 0.17 8.24
C CYS A 33 -25.45 0.42 9.55
N GLY A 34 -26.47 1.28 9.54
CA GLY A 34 -27.31 1.59 10.71
C GLY A 34 -26.76 2.69 11.62
N TYR A 35 -25.77 3.47 11.18
CA TYR A 35 -25.22 4.60 11.93
C TYR A 35 -25.80 5.93 11.45
N ASP A 36 -26.18 6.79 12.39
CA ASP A 36 -26.57 8.19 12.13
C ASP A 36 -25.34 9.03 11.77
N SER A 37 -25.26 9.50 10.52
CA SER A 37 -24.12 10.25 9.99
C SER A 37 -23.98 11.68 10.53
N GLU A 38 -25.01 12.24 11.18
CA GLU A 38 -24.91 13.53 11.86
C GLU A 38 -24.25 13.39 13.23
N ARG A 39 -24.33 12.19 13.84
CA ARG A 39 -23.68 11.87 15.12
C ARG A 39 -22.33 11.21 14.95
N TYR A 40 -22.16 10.38 13.92
CA TYR A 40 -20.95 9.58 13.70
C TYR A 40 -20.30 9.92 12.37
N THR A 41 -18.98 10.07 12.39
CA THR A 41 -18.14 10.19 11.19
C THR A 41 -17.16 9.03 11.11
N GLY A 42 -16.59 8.80 9.94
CA GLY A 42 -15.62 7.73 9.72
C GLY A 42 -14.50 8.15 8.78
N PHE A 43 -13.35 7.50 8.91
CA PHE A 43 -12.23 7.60 7.99
C PHE A 43 -11.84 6.18 7.55
N ALA A 44 -11.58 6.00 6.26
CA ALA A 44 -11.19 4.73 5.69
C ALA A 44 -9.97 4.91 4.79
N PHE A 45 -9.17 3.85 4.69
CA PHE A 45 -8.00 3.80 3.85
C PHE A 45 -7.76 2.39 3.30
N GLY A 46 -6.99 2.29 2.22
CA GLY A 46 -6.61 1.04 1.60
C GLY A 46 -5.19 1.08 1.02
N LEU A 47 -4.42 0.02 1.26
CA LEU A 47 -3.08 -0.17 0.71
C LEU A 47 -2.94 -1.59 0.14
N GLY A 48 -2.16 -1.74 -0.92
CA GLY A 48 -1.72 -3.04 -1.42
C GLY A 48 -0.44 -3.47 -0.71
N ILE A 49 -0.48 -4.58 0.04
CA ILE A 49 0.69 -5.08 0.77
C ILE A 49 1.82 -5.48 -0.16
N GLU A 50 1.49 -5.96 -1.37
CA GLU A 50 2.42 -6.33 -2.43
C GLU A 50 3.22 -5.11 -2.89
N ARG A 51 2.57 -3.96 -3.07
CA ARG A 51 3.24 -2.72 -3.47
C ARG A 51 4.21 -2.24 -2.39
N VAL A 52 3.80 -2.32 -1.13
CA VAL A 52 4.67 -1.97 -0.01
C VAL A 52 5.87 -2.92 0.06
N ALA A 53 5.66 -4.23 -0.11
CA ALA A 53 6.73 -5.22 -0.12
C ALA A 53 7.71 -5.01 -1.29
N ILE A 54 7.19 -4.78 -2.50
CA ILE A 54 7.98 -4.50 -3.71
C ILE A 54 8.89 -3.30 -3.49
N LEU A 55 8.37 -2.22 -2.92
CA LEU A 55 9.15 -1.01 -2.66
C LEU A 55 10.15 -1.21 -1.51
N LYS A 56 9.73 -1.85 -0.42
CA LYS A 56 10.55 -2.05 0.77
C LYS A 56 11.72 -3.01 0.55
N TYR A 57 11.47 -4.12 -0.13
CA TYR A 57 12.46 -5.18 -0.39
C TYR A 57 13.03 -5.13 -1.81
N GLU A 58 12.71 -4.07 -2.56
CA GLU A 58 13.17 -3.82 -3.92
C GLU A 58 12.95 -5.03 -4.86
N ILE A 59 11.79 -5.68 -4.71
CA ILE A 59 11.43 -6.87 -5.48
C ILE A 59 11.23 -6.44 -6.94
N PRO A 60 11.96 -7.05 -7.90
CA PRO A 60 11.96 -6.57 -9.28
C PRO A 60 10.68 -6.90 -10.04
N ASP A 61 9.90 -7.86 -9.55
CA ASP A 61 8.70 -8.37 -10.21
C ASP A 61 7.66 -8.85 -9.20
N MET A 62 6.42 -8.40 -9.34
CA MET A 62 5.32 -8.79 -8.46
C MET A 62 4.99 -10.28 -8.53
N ARG A 63 5.29 -10.95 -9.65
CA ARG A 63 4.96 -12.36 -9.86
C ARG A 63 5.70 -13.28 -8.89
N LEU A 64 6.90 -12.86 -8.46
CA LEU A 64 7.67 -13.56 -7.45
C LEU A 64 6.91 -13.71 -6.12
N LEU A 65 5.96 -12.81 -5.83
CA LEU A 65 5.12 -12.90 -4.62
C LEU A 65 4.02 -13.96 -4.72
N ILE A 66 3.64 -14.42 -5.91
CA ILE A 66 2.48 -15.30 -6.14
C ILE A 66 2.84 -16.66 -6.75
N GLU A 67 4.01 -16.80 -7.37
CA GLU A 67 4.45 -18.03 -8.06
C GLU A 67 4.90 -19.15 -7.10
N GLY A 68 5.22 -18.83 -5.84
CA GLY A 68 5.62 -19.81 -4.83
C GLY A 68 7.02 -20.40 -5.01
N ASP A 69 7.94 -19.69 -5.67
CA ASP A 69 9.34 -20.14 -5.82
C ASP A 69 10.05 -20.18 -4.46
N VAL A 70 10.43 -21.39 -4.03
CA VAL A 70 11.14 -21.62 -2.76
C VAL A 70 12.43 -20.80 -2.65
N ARG A 71 13.16 -20.62 -3.75
CA ARG A 71 14.42 -19.83 -3.77
C ARG A 71 14.18 -18.35 -3.50
N PHE A 72 13.00 -17.84 -3.86
CA PHE A 72 12.58 -16.49 -3.50
C PHE A 72 12.20 -16.43 -2.02
N LEU A 73 11.43 -17.40 -1.53
CA LEU A 73 10.98 -17.49 -0.13
C LEU A 73 12.16 -17.60 0.85
N GLU A 74 13.20 -18.37 0.51
CA GLU A 74 14.41 -18.52 1.33
C GLU A 74 15.13 -17.19 1.59
N ARG A 75 15.00 -16.18 0.71
CA ARG A 75 15.59 -14.84 0.94
C ARG A 75 14.97 -14.10 2.12
N PHE A 76 13.77 -14.52 2.52
CA PHE A 76 13.04 -14.00 3.66
C PHE A 76 13.02 -15.01 4.83
N GLY A 77 13.67 -16.16 4.66
CA GLY A 77 13.73 -17.26 5.63
C GLY A 77 15.10 -17.40 6.29
N ALA A 78 15.25 -16.77 7.46
CA ALA A 78 15.80 -17.31 8.71
C ALA A 78 16.11 -16.13 9.66
N ALA A 79 15.32 -16.03 10.73
CA ALA A 79 15.74 -15.47 12.01
C ALA A 79 16.03 -16.64 12.95
#